data_AF-A0A975N133-F1
#
_entry.id   AF-A0A975N133-F1
#
_cell.length_a   1.000
_cell.length_b   1.000
_cell.length_c   1.000
_cell.angle_alpha   90.00
_cell.angle_beta   90.00
_cell.angle_gamma   90.00
#
_symmetry.space_group_name_H-M   'P 1'
#
loop_
_entity.id
_entity.type
_entity.pdbx_description
1 polymer ?
#
loop_
_entity_poly.entity_id
_entity_poly.type
_entity_poly.pdbx_seq_one_letter_code
_entity_poly.pdbx_strand_id
1 'polypeptide(L)'
;MNGSETKANVCLAMLRHNGWLFYPCTRDGELVQIEGTYRWPGSGTRDTIRVRGDADADAFRLDGAGEVVWQRDGGVVELVEELMTLPKPSHRLAPRLALGVRAPELWIPGRPL
;
A
#
# COMPACT_ATOMS: atom_id res chain seq x y z
N MET A 1 19.41 16.23 -13.61
CA MET A 1 18.00 15.86 -13.33
C MET A 1 17.53 15.00 -14.48
N ASN A 2 17.31 13.71 -14.23
CA ASN A 2 16.76 12.81 -15.24
C ASN A 2 15.22 12.98 -15.29
N GLY A 3 14.56 12.57 -16.38
CA GLY A 3 13.11 12.74 -16.51
C GLY A 3 12.27 11.86 -15.58
N SER A 4 12.83 10.78 -15.02
CA SER A 4 12.11 9.85 -14.12
C SER A 4 12.00 10.42 -12.70
N GLU A 5 13.08 10.99 -12.18
CA GLU A 5 13.16 11.62 -10.86
C GLU A 5 12.21 12.81 -10.76
N THR A 6 12.12 13.64 -11.81
CA THR A 6 11.15 14.76 -11.83
C THR A 6 9.70 14.25 -11.74
N LYS A 7 9.36 13.18 -12.46
CA LYS A 7 8.01 12.58 -12.38
C LYS A 7 7.73 12.00 -11.01
N ALA A 8 8.68 11.28 -10.41
CA ALA A 8 8.56 10.74 -9.07
C ALA A 8 8.29 11.84 -8.04
N ASN A 9 9.02 12.95 -8.10
CA ASN A 9 8.83 14.10 -7.22
C ASN A 9 7.44 14.74 -7.38
N VAL A 10 6.94 14.87 -8.62
CA VAL A 10 5.58 15.36 -8.88
C VAL A 10 4.54 14.43 -8.27
N CYS A 11 4.69 13.11 -8.44
CA CYS A 11 3.78 12.11 -7.86
C CYS A 11 3.76 12.18 -6.33
N LEU A 12 4.92 12.30 -5.66
CA LEU A 12 4.98 12.44 -4.21
C LEU A 12 4.36 13.76 -3.73
N ALA A 13 4.56 14.86 -4.49
CA ALA A 13 3.90 16.13 -4.21
C ALA A 13 2.37 16.03 -4.35
N MET A 14 1.86 15.27 -5.33
CA MET A 14 0.43 15.00 -5.47
C MET A 14 -0.13 14.23 -4.27
N LEU A 15 0.56 13.19 -3.81
CA LEU A 15 0.16 12.48 -2.59
C LEU A 15 0.11 13.43 -1.39
N ARG A 16 1.16 14.25 -1.21
CA ARG A 16 1.23 15.24 -0.12
C ARG A 16 0.05 16.22 -0.17
N HIS A 17 -0.30 16.69 -1.37
CA HIS A 17 -1.45 17.57 -1.59
C HIS A 17 -2.78 16.90 -1.24
N ASN A 18 -2.89 15.59 -1.45
CA ASN A 18 -4.07 14.78 -1.11
C ASN A 18 -4.10 14.30 0.36
N GLY A 19 -3.35 14.96 1.25
CA GLY A 19 -3.42 14.71 2.69
C GLY A 19 -2.51 13.58 3.18
N TRP A 20 -1.63 13.04 2.34
CA TRP A 20 -0.58 12.14 2.80
C TRP A 20 0.42 12.89 3.70
N LEU A 21 0.94 12.18 4.69
CA LEU A 21 2.01 12.64 5.56
C LEU A 21 3.29 11.90 5.20
N PHE A 22 4.41 12.60 5.14
CA PHE A 22 5.71 12.02 4.80
C PHE A 22 6.72 12.28 5.92
N TYR A 23 7.55 11.27 6.21
CA TYR A 23 8.63 11.36 7.18
C TYR A 23 9.90 10.69 6.65
N PRO A 24 11.08 11.27 6.93
CA PRO A 24 12.34 10.63 6.64
C PRO A 24 12.58 9.48 7.62
N CYS A 25 13.05 8.36 7.10
CA CYS A 25 13.60 7.26 7.88
C CYS A 25 15.11 7.30 7.74
N THR A 26 15.82 7.52 8.84
CA THR A 26 17.28 7.56 8.87
C THR A 26 17.85 6.35 9.59
N ARG A 27 19.05 5.93 9.17
CA ARG A 27 19.86 4.93 9.84
C ARG A 27 21.26 5.50 10.00
N ASP A 28 21.76 5.51 11.23
CA ASP A 28 23.09 6.05 11.55
C ASP A 28 23.32 7.50 11.05
N GLY A 29 22.24 8.29 11.00
CA GLY A 29 22.25 9.69 10.52
C GLY A 29 22.06 9.86 9.02
N GLU A 30 22.05 8.79 8.24
CA GLU A 30 21.84 8.81 6.79
C GLU A 30 20.39 8.54 6.43
N LEU A 31 19.86 9.25 5.43
CA LEU A 31 18.53 9.01 4.89
C LEU A 31 18.53 7.69 4.11
N VAL A 32 17.79 6.70 4.60
CA VAL A 32 17.66 5.39 3.93
C VAL A 32 16.35 5.22 3.19
N GLN A 33 15.31 5.95 3.59
CA GLN A 33 13.98 5.84 3.00
C GLN A 33 13.13 7.07 3.35
N ILE A 34 12.18 7.43 2.49
CA ILE A 34 11.06 8.29 2.83
C ILE A 34 9.81 7.43 2.95
N GLU A 35 9.11 7.51 4.07
CA GLU A 35 7.83 6.82 4.25
C GLU A 35 6.67 7.81 4.23
N GLY A 36 5.70 7.55 3.36
CA GLY A 36 4.46 8.29 3.22
C GLY A 36 3.30 7.47 3.78
N THR A 37 2.37 8.10 4.50
CA THR A 37 1.15 7.43 4.98
C THR A 37 -0.09 8.29 4.80
N TYR A 38 -1.21 7.63 4.48
CA TYR A 38 -2.54 8.22 4.46
C TYR A 38 -3.48 7.39 5.33
N ARG A 39 -4.12 8.02 6.32
CA ARG A 39 -5.11 7.37 7.16
C ARG A 39 -6.50 7.65 6.61
N TRP A 40 -7.24 6.59 6.30
CA TRP A 40 -8.62 6.69 5.85
C TRP A 40 -9.54 7.06 7.02
N PRO A 41 -10.30 8.17 6.93
CA PRO A 41 -11.20 8.59 8.00
C PRO A 41 -12.20 7.49 8.38
N GLY A 42 -12.34 7.24 9.69
CA GLY A 42 -13.38 6.37 10.25
C GLY A 42 -13.20 4.85 10.06
N SER A 43 -12.15 4.38 9.39
CA SER A 43 -11.95 2.93 9.12
C SER A 43 -10.78 2.29 9.85
N GLY A 44 -9.88 3.09 10.45
CA GLY A 44 -8.60 2.61 10.99
C GLY A 44 -7.61 2.14 9.91
N THR A 45 -8.05 2.02 8.65
CA THR A 45 -7.22 1.59 7.52
C THR A 45 -6.22 2.68 7.16
N ARG A 46 -5.02 2.28 6.78
CA ARG A 46 -3.97 3.19 6.31
C ARG A 46 -3.29 2.67 5.07
N ASP A 47 -2.96 3.60 4.18
CA ASP A 47 -2.09 3.35 3.04
C ASP A 47 -0.71 3.86 3.37
N THR A 48 0.30 3.13 2.91
CA THR A 48 1.71 3.46 3.13
C THR A 48 2.48 3.27 1.83
N ILE A 49 3.44 4.16 1.57
CA ILE A 49 4.45 4.03 0.52
C ILE A 49 5.83 4.26 1.15
N ARG A 50 6.80 3.43 0.79
CA ARG A 50 8.18 3.50 1.22
C ARG A 50 9.06 3.69 0.01
N VAL A 51 9.83 4.78 -0.02
CA VAL A 51 10.62 5.18 -1.18
C VAL A 51 12.09 5.18 -0.81
N ARG A 52 12.88 4.36 -1.50
CA ARG A 52 14.35 4.29 -1.39
C ARG A 52 15.03 4.89 -2.63
N GLY A 53 14.33 4.90 -3.76
CA GLY A 53 14.71 5.58 -5.00
C GLY A 53 13.50 5.74 -5.93
N ASP A 54 13.68 6.38 -7.08
CA ASP A 54 12.60 6.57 -8.06
C ASP A 54 12.06 5.24 -8.62
N ALA A 55 12.94 4.25 -8.77
CA ALA A 55 12.63 2.89 -9.22
C ALA A 55 12.60 1.82 -8.10
N ASP A 56 12.85 2.21 -6.84
CA ASP A 56 12.84 1.29 -5.69
C ASP A 56 11.92 1.84 -4.60
N ALA A 57 10.69 1.31 -4.59
CA ALA A 57 9.68 1.59 -3.61
C ALA A 57 8.79 0.37 -3.34
N ASP A 58 8.11 0.38 -2.21
CA ASP A 58 7.00 -0.53 -1.92
C ASP A 58 5.81 0.26 -1.36
N ALA A 59 4.61 -0.26 -1.58
CA ALA A 59 3.37 0.31 -1.08
C ALA A 59 2.48 -0.80 -0.53
N PHE A 60 1.73 -0.48 0.51
CA PHE A 60 0.82 -1.42 1.13
C PHE A 60 -0.35 -0.71 1.81
N ARG A 61 -1.47 -1.43 1.91
CA ARG A 61 -2.64 -1.04 2.71
C ARG A 61 -2.74 -1.97 3.91
N LEU A 62 -2.88 -1.37 5.09
CA LEU A 62 -3.11 -2.06 6.35
C LEU A 62 -4.53 -1.80 6.82
N ASP A 63 -5.23 -2.85 7.26
CA ASP A 63 -6.54 -2.69 7.90
C ASP A 63 -6.43 -2.09 9.32
N GLY A 64 -7.57 -1.96 10.02
CA GLY A 64 -7.62 -1.42 11.38
C GLY A 64 -6.91 -2.27 12.45
N ALA A 65 -6.62 -3.55 12.17
CA ALA A 65 -5.83 -4.43 13.02
C ALA A 65 -4.32 -4.34 12.71
N GLY A 66 -3.95 -3.69 11.60
CA GLY A 66 -2.58 -3.59 11.13
C GLY A 66 -2.17 -4.71 10.18
N GLU A 67 -3.11 -5.51 9.66
CA GLU A 67 -2.85 -6.58 8.72
C GLU A 67 -2.78 -6.07 7.29
N VAL A 68 -1.86 -6.63 6.49
CA VAL A 68 -1.69 -6.26 5.08
C VAL A 68 -2.84 -6.84 4.26
N VAL A 69 -3.65 -5.96 3.66
CA VAL A 69 -4.76 -6.36 2.76
C VAL A 69 -4.45 -6.13 1.29
N TRP A 70 -3.39 -5.38 1.00
CA TRP A 70 -2.87 -5.14 -0.33
C TRP A 70 -1.40 -4.71 -0.22
N GLN A 71 -0.56 -5.16 -1.15
CA GLN A 71 0.85 -4.78 -1.23
C GLN A 71 1.34 -4.83 -2.68
N ARG A 72 2.29 -3.97 -3.02
CA ARG A 72 3.02 -3.93 -4.29
C ARG A 72 4.43 -3.38 -4.08
N ASP A 73 5.37 -3.90 -4.84
CA ASP A 73 6.71 -3.36 -5.06
C ASP A 73 6.81 -2.74 -6.47
N GLY A 74 7.67 -1.75 -6.65
CA GLY A 74 7.87 -1.11 -7.96
C GLY A 74 8.45 0.29 -7.90
N GLY A 75 8.28 1.04 -8.99
CA GLY A 75 8.70 2.44 -9.07
C GLY A 75 7.69 3.40 -8.44
N VAL A 76 8.14 4.58 -8.01
CA VAL A 76 7.29 5.58 -7.34
C VAL A 76 6.07 5.97 -8.17
N VAL A 77 6.25 6.16 -9.48
CA VAL A 77 5.17 6.60 -10.38
C VAL A 77 4.07 5.55 -10.47
N GLU A 78 4.44 4.28 -10.66
CA GLU A 78 3.53 3.15 -10.74
C GLU A 78 2.78 2.96 -9.42
N LEU A 79 3.50 2.96 -8.29
CA LEU A 79 2.88 2.77 -6.98
C LEU A 79 1.94 3.93 -6.59
N VAL A 80 2.24 5.16 -6.99
CA VAL A 80 1.34 6.30 -6.79
C VAL A 80 0.05 6.13 -7.61
N GLU A 81 0.17 5.68 -8.86
CA GLU A 81 -1.02 5.39 -9.69
C GLU A 81 -1.88 4.27 -9.09
N GLU A 82 -1.25 3.18 -8.66
CA GLU A 82 -1.92 2.07 -7.98
C GLU A 82 -2.63 2.52 -6.70
N LEU A 83 -1.95 3.30 -5.85
CA LEU A 83 -2.54 3.82 -4.60
C LEU A 83 -3.72 4.77 -4.84
N MET A 84 -3.64 5.62 -5.86
CA MET A 84 -4.69 6.58 -6.19
C MET A 84 -5.90 5.93 -6.87
N THR A 85 -5.70 4.79 -7.54
CA THR A 85 -6.77 4.00 -8.15
C THR A 85 -7.34 2.92 -7.20
N LEU A 86 -6.65 2.62 -6.10
CA LEU A 86 -7.07 1.65 -5.10
C LEU A 86 -8.42 2.04 -4.48
N PRO A 87 -9.49 1.21 -4.59
CA PRO A 87 -10.80 1.57 -4.09
C PRO A 87 -10.76 1.85 -2.59
N LYS A 88 -11.40 2.94 -2.13
CA LYS A 88 -11.48 3.29 -0.70
C LYS A 88 -11.92 2.09 0.18
N PRO A 89 -11.50 1.98 1.44
CA PRO A 89 -11.77 0.80 2.28
C PRO A 89 -13.26 0.43 2.43
N SER A 90 -14.15 1.44 2.40
CA SER A 90 -15.60 1.23 2.45
C SER A 90 -16.22 0.75 1.14
N HIS A 91 -15.46 0.70 0.04
CA HIS A 91 -15.94 0.25 -1.25
C HIS A 91 -16.08 -1.28 -1.29
N ARG A 92 -17.10 -1.80 -1.99
CA ARG A 92 -17.33 -3.26 -2.09
C ARG A 92 -16.17 -4.01 -2.74
N LEU A 93 -15.46 -3.35 -3.67
CA LEU A 93 -14.29 -3.89 -4.38
C LEU A 93 -12.95 -3.55 -3.70
N ALA A 94 -12.97 -2.97 -2.50
CA ALA A 94 -11.74 -2.75 -1.77
C ALA A 94 -11.07 -4.11 -1.46
N PRO A 95 -9.73 -4.20 -1.55
CA PRO A 95 -9.01 -5.36 -1.05
C PRO A 95 -9.37 -5.61 0.41
N ARG A 96 -9.61 -6.88 0.75
CA ARG A 96 -9.86 -7.34 2.12
C ARG A 96 -8.93 -8.50 2.41
N LEU A 97 -8.57 -8.66 3.67
CA LEU A 97 -7.83 -9.82 4.12
C LEU A 97 -8.67 -11.08 3.83
N ALA A 98 -8.18 -11.92 2.92
CA ALA A 98 -8.74 -13.25 2.69
C ALA A 98 -8.14 -14.21 3.73
N LEU A 99 -8.67 -14.17 4.95
CA LEU A 99 -8.35 -15.20 5.93
C LEU A 99 -8.95 -16.51 5.44
N GLY A 100 -8.09 -17.51 5.20
CA GLY A 100 -8.54 -18.85 4.86
C GLY A 100 -9.41 -19.39 5.99
N VAL A 101 -10.73 -19.35 5.82
CA VAL A 101 -11.63 -20.15 6.65
C VAL A 101 -11.32 -21.59 6.30
N ARG A 102 -11.09 -22.44 7.31
CA ARG A 102 -10.83 -23.88 7.14
C ARG A 102 -11.77 -24.39 6.04
N ALA A 103 -11.22 -24.86 4.93
CA ALA A 103 -12.02 -25.30 3.80
C ALA A 103 -13.08 -26.27 4.32
N PRO A 104 -14.37 -26.09 4.02
CA PRO A 104 -15.33 -27.15 4.27
C PRO A 104 -14.78 -28.41 3.61
N GLU A 105 -14.91 -29.54 4.30
CA GLU A 105 -14.33 -30.81 3.87
C GLU A 105 -14.64 -30.99 2.38
N LEU A 106 -13.57 -31.04 1.57
CA LEU A 106 -13.70 -31.08 0.12
C LEU A 106 -14.66 -32.24 -0.19
N TRP A 107 -15.76 -31.97 -0.88
CA TRP A 107 -16.66 -33.04 -1.26
C TRP A 107 -15.88 -34.00 -2.17
N ILE A 108 -15.63 -35.21 -1.67
CA ILE A 108 -14.98 -36.29 -2.41
C ILE A 108 -16.10 -37.30 -2.74
N PRO A 109 -16.42 -37.53 -4.03
CA PRO A 109 -17.40 -38.54 -4.40
C PRO A 109 -17.01 -39.91 -3.81
N GLY A 110 -17.89 -40.49 -2.99
CA GLY A 110 -17.70 -41.81 -2.38
C GLY A 110 -17.28 -41.82 -0.90
N ARG A 111 -17.08 -40.67 -0.26
CA ARG A 111 -16.84 -40.60 1.19
C ARG A 111 -18.15 -40.34 1.95
N PRO A 112 -18.62 -41.24 2.83
CA PRO A 112 -19.76 -40.94 3.69
C PRO A 112 -19.35 -39.93 4.77
N LEU A 113 -20.29 -39.05 5.14
CA LEU A 113 -20.18 -38.11 6.26
C LEU A 113 -20.04 -38.82 7.59
#